data_AF-E3IZW8-F1
#
_entry.id   AF-E3IZW8-F1
#
_cell.length_a   1.000
_cell.length_b   1.000
_cell.length_c   1.000
_cell.angle_alpha   90.00
_cell.angle_beta   90.00
_cell.angle_gamma   90.00
#
_symmetry.space_group_name_H-M   'P 1'
#
loop_
_entity.id
_entity.type
_entity.pdbx_description
1 polymer ?
#
loop_
_entity_poly.entity_id
_entity_poly.type
_entity_poly.pdbx_seq_one_letter_code
_entity_poly.pdbx_strand_id
1 'polypeptide(L)'
;MANARVALAFLSFLPAAPRQPDGEADGATRAEVFDEDLDRAVRAFQQSRGLSVDGIIGPDTARSLEEARHGLGDRLLYHAPSQPLIGDDVAALQERLSNMGFDVGRSDGIFGPRTESAVRDFQRNRGLEPDGRCGPHTLRELKRLERTVTGGRPDMLRESVRLLVRGPSLLGMLVAIDAGHGGDDQGVVAHGLTERDVVADLARRLEARLVSSGLETFWVHSDDESPDEAERARRANDQGADLLVSLHVDASDSPKAEGISCYYFGNARGSSAVGERLAALIQKELVSRTDLVDCWTHAKTWDLLRRTTMPAVRIEVGYLTNTRDAAALGSADYRANVAEAILAAIQRLYLPPEQDPPTGQLRVPRVATPS
;
A
#
# COMPACT_ATOMS: atom_id res chain seq x y z
N MET A 1 19.72 16.52 0.07
CA MET A 1 20.10 16.47 -1.36
C MET A 1 21.41 15.70 -1.60
N ALA A 2 22.54 16.08 -1.01
CA ALA A 2 23.82 15.36 -1.18
C ALA A 2 23.75 13.84 -0.90
N ASN A 3 23.02 13.43 0.17
CA ASN A 3 22.81 12.01 0.48
C ASN A 3 22.00 11.25 -0.59
N ALA A 4 21.05 11.90 -1.25
CA ALA A 4 20.21 11.25 -2.24
C ALA A 4 20.99 10.94 -3.53
N ARG A 5 21.86 11.86 -3.97
CA ARG A 5 22.71 11.66 -5.14
C ARG A 5 23.68 10.50 -4.92
N VAL A 6 24.29 10.43 -3.73
CA VAL A 6 25.16 9.31 -3.32
C VAL A 6 24.40 7.98 -3.28
N ALA A 7 23.19 7.97 -2.69
CA ALA A 7 22.36 6.78 -2.63
C ALA A 7 21.95 6.30 -4.03
N LEU A 8 21.50 7.21 -4.90
CA LEU A 8 21.12 6.89 -6.28
C LEU A 8 22.31 6.41 -7.13
N ALA A 9 23.51 6.95 -6.91
CA ALA A 9 24.73 6.45 -7.54
C ALA A 9 25.09 5.04 -7.07
N PHE A 10 24.98 4.75 -5.77
CA PHE A 10 25.17 3.41 -5.21
C PHE A 10 24.17 2.40 -5.81
N LEU A 11 22.93 2.85 -6.03
CA LEU A 11 21.85 2.07 -6.64
C LEU A 11 21.91 2.05 -8.18
N SER A 12 22.95 2.60 -8.80
CA SER A 12 23.17 2.63 -10.26
C SER A 12 22.13 3.43 -11.07
N PHE A 13 21.41 4.37 -10.44
CA PHE A 13 20.54 5.34 -11.12
C PHE A 13 21.31 6.57 -11.62
N LEU A 14 22.49 6.82 -11.07
CA LEU A 14 23.42 7.87 -11.50
C LEU A 14 24.82 7.29 -11.70
N PRO A 15 25.63 7.85 -12.63
CA PRO A 15 27.04 7.52 -12.71
C PRO A 15 27.74 7.91 -11.40
N ALA A 16 28.67 7.07 -10.94
CA ALA A 16 29.51 7.39 -9.79
C ALA A 16 30.28 8.69 -10.05
N ALA A 17 30.32 9.59 -9.07
CA ALA A 17 31.10 10.81 -9.19
C ALA A 17 32.57 10.46 -9.49
N PRO A 18 33.23 11.11 -10.48
CA PRO A 18 34.63 10.85 -10.74
C PRO A 18 35.45 11.16 -9.48
N ARG A 19 36.37 10.26 -9.10
CA ARG A 19 37.37 10.55 -8.05
C ARG A 19 38.19 11.75 -8.53
N GLN A 20 38.03 12.91 -7.89
CA GLN A 20 38.90 14.04 -8.14
C GLN A 20 40.34 13.68 -7.70
N PRO A 21 41.36 13.93 -8.53
CA PRO A 21 42.73 13.98 -8.05
C PRO A 21 42.85 15.16 -7.07
N ASP A 22 43.64 14.97 -6.01
CA ASP A 22 43.74 15.88 -4.87
C ASP A 22 43.94 17.34 -5.29
N GLY A 23 43.02 18.21 -4.85
CA GLY A 23 43.20 19.66 -4.84
C GLY A 23 42.43 20.44 -5.89
N GLU A 24 41.11 20.59 -5.71
CA GLU A 24 40.38 21.84 -6.03
C GLU A 24 38.96 21.77 -5.44
N ALA A 25 38.60 22.78 -4.65
CA ALA A 25 37.40 22.86 -3.84
C ALA A 25 36.14 23.20 -4.66
N ASP A 26 35.83 22.40 -5.68
CA ASP A 26 34.63 22.57 -6.53
C ASP A 26 33.73 21.31 -6.59
N GLY A 27 34.12 20.25 -5.88
CA GLY A 27 33.35 19.00 -5.79
C GLY A 27 32.14 19.05 -4.83
N ALA A 28 32.17 19.95 -3.84
CA ALA A 28 31.07 20.10 -2.87
C ALA A 28 29.84 20.78 -3.50
N THR A 29 30.06 21.67 -4.47
CA THR A 29 29.04 22.51 -5.10
C THR A 29 28.08 21.73 -6.01
N ARG A 30 28.54 20.61 -6.59
CA ARG A 30 27.75 19.79 -7.54
C ARG A 30 26.89 18.72 -6.87
N ALA A 31 27.22 18.31 -5.65
CA ALA A 31 26.46 17.31 -4.90
C ALA A 31 25.15 17.87 -4.31
N GLU A 32 25.03 19.20 -4.20
CA GLU A 32 23.91 19.87 -3.54
C GLU A 32 22.84 20.37 -4.51
N VAL A 33 23.14 20.49 -5.81
CA VAL A 33 22.21 21.01 -6.81
C VAL A 33 21.26 19.92 -7.30
N PHE A 34 19.96 20.21 -7.29
CA PHE A 34 18.94 19.37 -7.92
C PHE A 34 18.86 19.69 -9.41
N ASP A 35 19.66 18.96 -10.19
CA ASP A 35 19.75 19.09 -11.65
C ASP A 35 18.82 18.10 -12.39
N GLU A 36 18.72 18.26 -13.71
CA GLU A 36 17.86 17.40 -14.56
C GLU A 36 18.24 15.92 -14.47
N ASP A 37 19.53 15.62 -14.30
CA ASP A 37 20.02 14.25 -14.11
C ASP A 37 19.53 13.67 -12.78
N LEU A 38 19.60 14.44 -11.69
CA LEU A 38 19.07 14.00 -10.40
C LEU A 38 17.54 13.85 -10.44
N ASP A 39 16.80 14.77 -11.06
CA ASP A 39 15.34 14.63 -11.25
C ASP A 39 15.00 13.33 -11.98
N ARG A 40 15.65 13.06 -13.12
CA ARG A 40 15.45 11.84 -13.90
C ARG A 40 15.78 10.59 -13.09
N ALA A 41 16.86 10.61 -12.33
CA ALA A 41 17.26 9.50 -11.47
C ALA A 41 16.27 9.26 -10.32
N VAL A 42 15.77 10.33 -9.70
CA VAL A 42 14.73 10.26 -8.66
C VAL A 42 13.45 9.65 -9.24
N ARG A 43 12.98 10.12 -10.40
CA ARG A 43 11.78 9.57 -11.07
C ARG A 43 11.96 8.10 -11.43
N ALA A 44 13.11 7.72 -11.99
CA ALA A 44 13.42 6.34 -12.31
C ALA A 44 13.44 5.46 -11.04
N PHE A 45 14.02 5.96 -9.95
CA PHE A 45 14.00 5.27 -8.66
C PHE A 45 12.57 5.13 -8.13
N GLN A 46 11.80 6.22 -8.07
CA GLN A 46 10.41 6.22 -7.65
C GLN A 46 9.58 5.20 -8.44
N GLN A 47 9.73 5.18 -9.76
CA GLN A 47 9.06 4.21 -10.63
C GLN A 47 9.46 2.77 -10.29
N SER A 48 10.76 2.50 -10.11
CA SER A 48 11.25 1.15 -9.77
C SER A 48 10.76 0.65 -8.41
N ARG A 49 10.43 1.58 -7.50
CA ARG A 49 10.01 1.29 -6.12
C ARG A 49 8.50 1.31 -5.93
N GLY A 50 7.72 1.63 -6.97
CA GLY A 50 6.26 1.77 -6.86
C GLY A 50 5.84 2.98 -6.01
N LEU A 51 6.63 4.05 -6.00
CA LEU A 51 6.31 5.32 -5.36
C LEU A 51 5.52 6.25 -6.30
N SER A 52 5.12 7.42 -5.81
CA SER A 52 4.65 8.52 -6.67
C SER A 52 5.83 9.04 -7.50
N VAL A 53 5.64 9.20 -8.81
CA VAL A 53 6.71 9.57 -9.76
C VAL A 53 6.65 11.07 -10.04
N ASP A 54 6.88 11.87 -9.00
CA ASP A 54 6.80 13.34 -9.02
C ASP A 54 8.18 14.02 -9.17
N GLY A 55 9.28 13.27 -9.00
CA GLY A 55 10.64 13.80 -8.96
C GLY A 55 10.99 14.46 -7.62
N ILE A 56 10.08 14.46 -6.64
CA ILE A 56 10.27 15.11 -5.35
C ILE A 56 10.81 14.10 -4.34
N ILE A 57 11.92 14.45 -3.68
CA ILE A 57 12.47 13.66 -2.58
C ILE A 57 11.71 14.00 -1.29
N GLY A 58 10.45 13.55 -1.23
CA GLY A 58 9.62 13.59 -0.04
C GLY A 58 10.00 12.52 0.99
N PRO A 59 9.26 12.45 2.12
CA PRO A 59 9.52 11.49 3.19
C PRO A 59 9.56 10.02 2.71
N ASP A 60 8.66 9.62 1.82
CA ASP A 60 8.59 8.25 1.31
C ASP A 60 9.76 7.91 0.39
N THR A 61 10.10 8.83 -0.52
CA THR A 61 11.27 8.69 -1.41
C THR A 61 12.56 8.61 -0.59
N ALA A 62 12.73 9.50 0.40
CA ALA A 62 13.90 9.51 1.28
C ALA A 62 14.03 8.21 2.08
N ARG A 63 12.92 7.69 2.61
CA ARG A 63 12.90 6.43 3.35
C ARG A 63 13.20 5.24 2.46
N SER A 64 12.58 5.15 1.28
CA SER A 64 12.85 4.09 0.32
C SER A 64 14.32 4.10 -0.13
N LEU A 65 14.94 5.28 -0.26
CA LEU A 65 16.38 5.39 -0.52
C LEU A 65 17.20 4.80 0.63
N GLU A 66 16.86 5.09 1.89
CA GLU A 66 17.55 4.52 3.06
C GLU A 66 17.39 3.00 3.14
N GLU A 67 16.17 2.49 2.95
CA GLU A 67 15.88 1.06 2.92
C GLU A 67 16.68 0.30 1.86
N ALA A 68 16.91 0.93 0.70
CA ALA A 68 17.67 0.35 -0.41
C ALA A 68 19.19 0.29 -0.15
N ARG A 69 19.70 0.95 0.88
CA ARG A 69 21.14 0.90 1.24
C ARG A 69 21.53 -0.42 1.92
N HIS A 70 20.56 -1.19 2.41
CA HIS A 70 20.80 -2.41 3.17
C HIS A 70 20.54 -3.63 2.29
N GLY A 71 21.61 -4.37 1.98
CA GLY A 71 21.58 -5.68 1.36
C GLY A 71 21.54 -6.82 2.40
N LEU A 72 20.96 -7.96 2.02
CA LEU A 72 20.88 -9.12 2.91
C LEU A 72 22.27 -9.61 3.31
N GLY A 73 22.59 -9.44 4.59
CA GLY A 73 23.87 -9.80 5.20
C GLY A 73 24.73 -8.62 5.64
N ASP A 74 24.31 -7.38 5.37
CA ASP A 74 25.02 -6.17 5.81
C ASP A 74 24.89 -5.92 7.32
N ARG A 75 23.81 -6.41 7.94
CA ARG A 75 23.53 -6.30 9.38
C ARG A 75 22.81 -7.53 9.92
N LEU A 76 22.87 -7.71 11.24
CA LEU A 76 22.09 -8.72 11.96
C LEU A 76 20.61 -8.34 11.93
N LEU A 77 19.76 -9.23 11.41
CA LEU A 77 18.31 -9.01 11.39
C LEU A 77 17.64 -9.75 12.55
N TYR A 78 16.81 -9.04 13.31
CA TYR A 78 16.06 -9.57 14.43
C TYR A 78 14.84 -8.70 14.69
N HIS A 79 13.86 -9.26 15.39
CA HIS A 79 12.66 -8.53 15.77
C HIS A 79 12.96 -7.64 16.97
N ALA A 80 12.78 -6.34 16.78
CA ALA A 80 12.98 -5.30 17.78
C ALA A 80 11.67 -4.50 17.93
N PRO A 81 10.81 -4.80 18.92
CA PRO A 81 9.45 -4.24 19.01
C PRO A 81 9.40 -2.71 19.00
N SER A 82 10.36 -2.04 19.65
CA SER A 82 10.41 -0.57 19.74
C SER A 82 10.96 0.11 18.49
N GLN A 83 11.73 -0.62 17.67
CA GLN A 83 12.35 -0.08 16.47
C GLN A 83 12.49 -1.21 15.44
N PRO A 84 11.41 -1.53 14.71
CA PRO A 84 11.44 -2.64 13.76
C PRO A 84 12.52 -2.38 12.71
N LEU A 85 13.26 -3.43 12.34
CA LEU A 85 14.19 -3.35 11.24
C LEU A 85 13.39 -3.32 9.94
N ILE A 86 13.64 -2.30 9.13
CA ILE A 86 12.99 -2.09 7.84
C ILE A 86 14.10 -1.93 6.79
N GLY A 87 13.94 -2.58 5.64
CA GLY A 87 14.91 -2.47 4.55
C GLY A 87 14.77 -3.53 3.47
N ASP A 88 15.55 -3.34 2.41
CA ASP A 88 15.65 -4.30 1.30
C ASP A 88 16.26 -5.63 1.73
N ASP A 89 17.13 -5.61 2.74
CA ASP A 89 17.69 -6.78 3.40
C ASP A 89 16.62 -7.64 4.05
N VAL A 90 15.67 -7.01 4.77
CA VAL A 90 14.53 -7.69 5.37
C VAL A 90 13.60 -8.24 4.30
N ALA A 91 13.28 -7.45 3.27
CA ALA A 91 12.43 -7.91 2.17
C ALA A 91 13.05 -9.13 1.44
N ALA A 92 14.36 -9.10 1.20
CA ALA A 92 15.08 -10.22 0.60
C ALA A 92 15.12 -11.46 1.50
N LEU A 93 15.22 -11.30 2.83
CA LEU A 93 15.08 -12.42 3.77
C LEU A 93 13.67 -13.02 3.70
N GLN A 94 12.64 -12.17 3.75
CA GLN A 94 11.24 -12.58 3.70
C GLN A 94 10.94 -13.34 2.40
N GLU A 95 11.38 -12.82 1.27
CA GLU A 95 11.22 -13.47 -0.04
C GLU A 95 11.87 -14.86 -0.06
N ARG A 96 13.12 -14.98 0.41
CA ARG A 96 13.82 -16.28 0.47
C ARG A 96 13.09 -17.29 1.35
N LEU A 97 12.66 -16.86 2.53
CA LEU A 97 11.90 -17.70 3.47
C LEU A 97 10.55 -18.12 2.88
N SER A 98 9.82 -17.17 2.28
CA SER A 98 8.53 -17.42 1.63
C SER A 98 8.67 -18.43 0.49
N ASN A 99 9.68 -18.26 -0.38
CA ASN A 99 9.95 -19.19 -1.49
C ASN A 99 10.21 -20.61 -0.99
N MET A 100 10.83 -20.78 0.19
CA MET A 100 11.04 -22.08 0.83
C MET A 100 9.83 -22.58 1.65
N GLY A 101 8.70 -21.87 1.63
CA GLY A 101 7.44 -22.25 2.26
C GLY A 101 7.26 -21.79 3.70
N PHE A 102 8.20 -21.02 4.27
CA PHE A 102 8.07 -20.47 5.62
C PHE A 102 7.11 -19.28 5.64
N ASP A 103 6.31 -19.17 6.70
CA ASP A 103 5.27 -18.15 6.80
C ASP A 103 5.80 -16.82 7.36
N VAL A 104 6.27 -15.95 6.48
CA VAL A 104 6.68 -14.59 6.84
C VAL A 104 5.53 -13.58 6.82
N GLY A 105 4.36 -13.98 6.33
CA GLY A 105 3.31 -13.05 5.92
C GLY A 105 3.55 -12.45 4.54
N ARG A 106 3.21 -11.16 4.39
CA ARG A 106 3.47 -10.39 3.17
C ARG A 106 4.93 -9.94 3.18
N SER A 107 5.59 -9.96 2.02
CA SER A 107 6.96 -9.44 1.87
C SER A 107 6.95 -7.91 1.87
N ASP A 108 6.73 -7.32 3.04
CA ASP A 108 6.63 -5.89 3.30
C ASP A 108 7.97 -5.24 3.66
N GLY A 109 9.04 -6.01 3.81
CA GLY A 109 10.35 -5.51 4.22
C GLY A 109 10.44 -5.03 5.67
N ILE A 110 9.50 -5.46 6.54
CA ILE A 110 9.47 -5.13 7.97
C ILE A 110 9.72 -6.39 8.79
N PHE A 111 10.74 -6.37 9.65
CA PHE A 111 11.07 -7.54 10.47
C PHE A 111 10.14 -7.59 11.70
N GLY A 112 8.94 -8.12 11.48
CA GLY A 112 7.94 -8.31 12.52
C GLY A 112 7.94 -9.71 13.15
N PRO A 113 7.00 -9.98 14.08
CA PRO A 113 6.87 -11.26 14.78
C PRO A 113 6.73 -12.47 13.85
N ARG A 114 6.04 -12.32 12.71
CA ARG A 114 5.88 -13.42 11.72
C ARG A 114 7.20 -13.74 11.04
N THR A 115 7.99 -12.72 10.70
CA THR A 115 9.35 -12.94 10.13
C THR A 115 10.25 -13.61 11.16
N GLU A 116 10.20 -13.20 12.44
CA GLU A 116 10.93 -13.87 13.52
C GLU A 116 10.54 -15.35 13.63
N SER A 117 9.24 -15.66 13.66
CA SER A 117 8.76 -17.04 13.71
C SER A 117 9.24 -17.87 12.52
N ALA A 118 9.17 -17.32 11.31
CA ALA A 118 9.66 -17.98 10.10
C ALA A 118 11.17 -18.25 10.15
N VAL A 119 11.97 -17.32 10.70
CA VAL A 119 13.41 -17.54 10.92
C VAL A 119 13.64 -18.66 11.94
N ARG A 120 12.90 -18.71 13.05
CA ARG A 120 12.99 -19.80 14.04
C ARG A 120 12.65 -21.15 13.43
N ASP A 121 11.60 -21.21 12.62
CA ASP A 121 11.19 -22.44 11.95
C ASP A 121 12.23 -22.88 10.91
N PHE A 122 12.80 -21.95 10.17
CA PHE A 122 13.91 -22.21 9.26
C PHE A 122 15.13 -22.77 10.00
N GLN A 123 15.55 -22.10 11.08
CA GLN A 123 16.68 -22.52 11.90
C GLN A 123 16.47 -23.93 12.46
N ARG A 124 15.29 -24.22 13.00
CA ARG A 124 14.92 -25.57 13.48
C ARG A 124 15.03 -26.61 12.37
N ASN A 125 14.51 -26.30 11.18
CA ASN A 125 14.56 -27.21 10.03
C ASN A 125 15.99 -27.44 9.48
N ARG A 126 16.95 -26.59 9.83
CA ARG A 126 18.37 -26.71 9.42
C ARG A 126 19.28 -27.20 10.55
N GLY A 127 18.74 -27.52 11.73
CA GLY A 127 19.53 -27.93 12.88
C GLY A 127 20.39 -26.80 13.47
N LEU A 128 19.98 -25.55 13.28
CA LEU A 128 20.56 -24.38 13.94
C LEU A 128 19.84 -24.09 15.26
N GLU A 129 20.46 -23.28 16.12
CA GLU A 129 19.77 -22.73 17.29
C GLU A 129 18.61 -21.82 16.83
N PRO A 130 17.35 -22.06 17.27
CA PRO A 130 16.17 -21.33 16.80
C PRO A 130 15.98 -20.00 17.57
N ASP A 131 16.97 -19.12 17.51
CA ASP A 131 16.97 -17.82 18.20
C ASP A 131 16.13 -16.73 17.50
N GLY A 132 15.66 -16.99 16.27
CA GLY A 132 14.86 -16.07 15.47
C GLY A 132 15.65 -14.92 14.84
N ARG A 133 16.98 -14.95 14.92
CA ARG A 133 17.87 -13.91 14.41
C ARG A 133 18.56 -14.36 13.13
N CYS A 134 18.55 -13.52 12.10
CA CYS A 134 19.26 -13.77 10.86
C CYS A 134 20.73 -13.32 10.99
N GLY A 135 21.55 -14.16 11.61
CA GLY A 135 23.00 -13.97 11.71
C GLY A 135 23.79 -14.69 10.62
N PRO A 136 25.15 -14.64 10.66
CA PRO A 136 26.02 -15.26 9.66
C PRO A 136 25.77 -16.77 9.43
N HIS A 137 25.40 -17.51 10.48
CA HIS A 137 25.08 -18.94 10.38
C HIS A 137 23.79 -19.18 9.58
N THR A 138 22.73 -18.45 9.92
CA THR A 138 21.44 -18.50 9.20
C THR A 138 21.62 -18.09 7.74
N LEU A 139 22.36 -17.01 7.47
CA LEU A 139 22.65 -16.55 6.11
C LEU A 139 23.41 -17.57 5.28
N ARG A 140 24.37 -18.30 5.88
CA ARG A 140 25.12 -19.35 5.19
C ARG A 140 24.19 -20.47 4.72
N GLU A 141 23.25 -20.90 5.57
CA GLU A 141 22.27 -21.92 5.21
C GLU A 141 21.26 -21.41 4.17
N LEU A 142 20.82 -20.15 4.27
CA LEU A 142 19.96 -19.53 3.25
C LEU A 142 20.63 -19.53 1.86
N LYS A 143 21.91 -19.15 1.78
CA LYS A 143 22.67 -19.14 0.52
C LYS A 143 22.85 -20.53 -0.08
N ARG A 144 22.92 -21.59 0.73
CA ARG A 144 23.03 -22.98 0.25
C ARG A 144 21.77 -23.44 -0.48
N LEU A 145 20.60 -22.96 -0.07
CA LEU A 145 19.30 -23.40 -0.60
C LEU A 145 18.77 -22.56 -1.75
N GLU A 146 19.37 -21.39 -2.00
CA GLU A 146 18.99 -20.45 -3.07
C GLU A 146 18.99 -21.10 -4.46
N ARG A 147 19.79 -22.15 -4.67
CA ARG A 147 19.90 -22.85 -5.96
C ARG A 147 18.86 -23.95 -6.19
N THR A 148 18.02 -24.24 -5.19
CA THR A 148 17.10 -25.40 -5.21
C THR A 148 15.64 -24.99 -5.24
N VAL A 149 15.31 -23.76 -4.85
CA VAL A 149 13.93 -23.30 -4.70
C VAL A 149 13.75 -21.98 -5.44
N THR A 150 13.17 -22.06 -6.63
CA THR A 150 12.79 -20.89 -7.43
C THR A 150 11.33 -21.00 -7.83
N GLY A 151 10.55 -19.95 -7.57
CA GLY A 151 9.16 -19.84 -8.00
C GLY A 151 8.14 -20.27 -6.94
N GLY A 152 6.92 -19.74 -7.10
CA GLY A 152 5.84 -19.83 -6.12
C GLY A 152 5.69 -18.52 -5.35
N ARG A 153 4.44 -18.09 -5.14
CA ARG A 153 4.09 -16.95 -4.27
C ARG A 153 3.10 -17.45 -3.21
N PRO A 154 3.58 -18.20 -2.18
CA PRO A 154 2.73 -18.80 -1.17
C PRO A 154 1.97 -17.76 -0.33
N ASP A 155 2.53 -16.56 -0.21
CA ASP A 155 1.88 -15.38 0.37
C ASP A 155 0.52 -15.10 -0.31
N MET A 156 0.49 -15.04 -1.65
CA MET A 156 -0.73 -14.79 -2.42
C MET A 156 -1.75 -15.93 -2.28
N LEU A 157 -1.27 -17.18 -2.31
CA LEU A 157 -2.12 -18.35 -2.09
C LEU A 157 -2.75 -18.32 -0.69
N ARG A 158 -1.97 -18.00 0.35
CA ARG A 158 -2.48 -17.89 1.73
C ARG A 158 -3.52 -16.78 1.86
N GLU A 159 -3.27 -15.60 1.28
CA GLU A 159 -4.21 -14.48 1.28
C GLU A 159 -5.53 -14.86 0.58
N SER A 160 -5.43 -15.53 -0.57
CA SER A 160 -6.60 -16.01 -1.33
C SER A 160 -7.37 -17.11 -0.60
N VAL A 161 -6.67 -18.04 0.05
CA VAL A 161 -7.30 -19.10 0.85
C VAL A 161 -8.02 -18.52 2.07
N ARG A 162 -7.47 -17.49 2.74
CA ARG A 162 -8.17 -16.80 3.84
C ARG A 162 -9.51 -16.23 3.39
N LEU A 163 -9.55 -15.62 2.21
CA LEU A 163 -10.78 -15.10 1.61
C LEU A 163 -11.80 -16.23 1.36
N LEU A 164 -11.35 -17.35 0.79
CA LEU A 164 -12.21 -18.51 0.50
C LEU A 164 -12.76 -19.18 1.77
N VAL A 165 -11.92 -19.34 2.80
CA VAL A 165 -12.32 -19.98 4.08
C VAL A 165 -13.38 -19.16 4.81
N ARG A 166 -13.34 -17.82 4.69
CA ARG A 166 -14.39 -16.95 5.25
C ARG A 166 -15.77 -17.22 4.63
N GLY A 167 -15.79 -17.61 3.36
CA GLY A 167 -17.02 -17.80 2.59
C GLY A 167 -17.74 -16.47 2.27
N PRO A 168 -18.99 -16.54 1.78
CA PRO A 168 -19.72 -15.38 1.26
C PRO A 168 -20.38 -14.52 2.35
N SER A 169 -20.33 -14.92 3.62
CA SER A 169 -20.94 -14.16 4.70
C SER A 169 -20.11 -12.92 5.03
N LEU A 170 -20.74 -11.75 4.92
CA LEU A 170 -20.17 -10.47 5.32
C LEU A 170 -20.45 -10.12 6.80
N LEU A 171 -21.27 -10.94 7.48
CA LEU A 171 -21.66 -10.71 8.87
C LEU A 171 -20.44 -10.76 9.79
N GLY A 172 -20.28 -9.74 10.64
CA GLY A 172 -19.16 -9.63 11.59
C GLY A 172 -17.82 -9.28 10.95
N MET A 173 -17.82 -8.83 9.69
CA MET A 173 -16.63 -8.27 9.05
C MET A 173 -16.38 -6.85 9.51
N LEU A 174 -15.17 -6.58 9.99
CA LEU A 174 -14.76 -5.26 10.43
C LEU A 174 -14.03 -4.51 9.31
N VAL A 175 -14.65 -3.47 8.77
CA VAL A 175 -14.06 -2.60 7.75
C VAL A 175 -13.49 -1.34 8.40
N ALA A 176 -12.19 -1.14 8.25
CA ALA A 176 -11.54 0.12 8.57
C ALA A 176 -11.82 1.13 7.46
N ILE A 177 -12.40 2.27 7.82
CA ILE A 177 -12.62 3.40 6.91
C ILE A 177 -11.60 4.47 7.27
N ASP A 178 -10.78 4.83 6.30
CA ASP A 178 -9.77 5.89 6.41
C ASP A 178 -10.21 7.06 5.51
N ALA A 179 -10.56 8.18 6.12
CA ALA A 179 -10.83 9.41 5.41
C ALA A 179 -9.51 10.19 5.34
N GLY A 180 -8.98 10.44 4.14
CA GLY A 180 -7.72 11.16 3.97
C GLY A 180 -7.69 12.51 4.70
N HIS A 181 -6.49 12.91 5.15
CA HIS A 181 -6.26 14.19 5.84
C HIS A 181 -7.03 14.29 7.18
N GLY A 182 -7.30 15.49 7.69
CA GLY A 182 -8.01 15.70 8.96
C GLY A 182 -7.40 16.80 9.84
N GLY A 183 -8.13 17.27 10.83
CA GLY A 183 -7.69 18.38 11.69
C GLY A 183 -7.33 19.62 10.86
N ASP A 184 -6.11 20.14 11.07
CA ASP A 184 -5.57 21.30 10.35
C ASP A 184 -5.11 20.97 8.91
N ASP A 185 -4.92 19.69 8.60
CA ASP A 185 -4.59 19.23 7.25
C ASP A 185 -5.86 19.13 6.41
N GLN A 186 -6.01 20.07 5.48
CA GLN A 186 -7.17 20.16 4.58
C GLN A 186 -7.03 19.29 3.33
N GLY A 187 -5.84 18.72 3.08
CA GLY A 187 -5.48 18.12 1.80
C GLY A 187 -5.57 19.12 0.66
N VAL A 188 -6.10 18.68 -0.47
CA VAL A 188 -6.30 19.55 -1.65
C VAL A 188 -7.42 20.57 -1.39
N VAL A 189 -7.17 21.85 -1.71
CA VAL A 189 -8.17 22.92 -1.63
C VAL A 189 -8.33 23.58 -2.99
N ALA A 190 -9.49 23.41 -3.61
CA ALA A 190 -9.79 23.97 -4.93
C ALA A 190 -11.31 24.11 -5.15
N HIS A 191 -11.72 25.06 -6.00
CA HIS A 191 -13.13 25.29 -6.36
C HIS A 191 -14.10 25.44 -5.16
N GLY A 192 -13.62 25.95 -4.02
CA GLY A 192 -14.43 26.12 -2.80
C GLY A 192 -14.70 24.82 -2.04
N LEU A 193 -14.01 23.73 -2.38
CA LEU A 193 -14.04 22.44 -1.72
C LEU A 193 -12.69 22.17 -1.05
N THR A 194 -12.71 21.35 0.00
CA THR A 194 -11.51 20.78 0.61
C THR A 194 -11.60 19.26 0.50
N GLU A 195 -10.47 18.60 0.27
CA GLU A 195 -10.39 17.14 0.22
C GLU A 195 -10.93 16.54 1.52
N ARG A 196 -10.45 17.03 2.68
CA ARG A 196 -10.88 16.59 4.01
C ARG A 196 -12.41 16.55 4.13
N ASP A 197 -13.10 17.62 3.75
CA ASP A 197 -14.56 17.69 3.93
C ASP A 197 -15.30 16.77 2.93
N VAL A 198 -14.79 16.64 1.70
CA VAL A 198 -15.34 15.75 0.67
C VAL A 198 -15.20 14.28 1.08
N VAL A 199 -14.01 13.86 1.52
CA VAL A 199 -13.74 12.46 1.89
C VAL A 199 -14.39 12.09 3.22
N ALA A 200 -14.53 13.02 4.17
CA ALA A 200 -15.28 12.79 5.39
C ALA A 200 -16.79 12.59 5.13
N ASP A 201 -17.42 13.38 4.23
CA ASP A 201 -18.82 13.14 3.84
C ASP A 201 -18.97 11.79 3.11
N LEU A 202 -18.03 11.44 2.24
CA LEU A 202 -18.03 10.16 1.55
C LEU A 202 -17.86 8.97 2.52
N ALA A 203 -16.95 9.07 3.49
CA ALA A 203 -16.71 8.07 4.52
C ALA A 203 -17.97 7.81 5.35
N ARG A 204 -18.69 8.86 5.79
CA ARG A 204 -19.97 8.71 6.53
C ARG A 204 -21.04 8.01 5.68
N ARG A 205 -21.11 8.33 4.38
CA ARG A 205 -22.03 7.67 3.44
C ARG A 205 -21.71 6.20 3.22
N LEU A 206 -20.42 5.86 3.16
CA LEU A 206 -19.93 4.49 3.02
C LEU A 206 -20.20 3.69 4.30
N GLU A 207 -19.88 4.26 5.46
CA GLU A 207 -20.17 3.67 6.77
C GLU A 207 -21.64 3.29 6.91
N ALA A 208 -22.55 4.25 6.69
CA ALA A 208 -23.99 3.99 6.81
C ALA A 208 -24.45 2.82 5.93
N ARG A 209 -23.89 2.69 4.73
CA ARG A 209 -24.21 1.62 3.77
C ARG A 209 -23.64 0.26 4.19
N LEU A 210 -22.38 0.24 4.63
CA LEU A 210 -21.73 -0.97 5.13
C LEU A 210 -22.47 -1.51 6.36
N VAL A 211 -22.79 -0.64 7.33
CA VAL A 211 -23.56 -1.01 8.53
C VAL A 211 -24.95 -1.51 8.15
N SER A 212 -25.65 -0.84 7.23
CA SER A 212 -26.97 -1.30 6.76
C SER A 212 -26.93 -2.65 6.05
N SER A 213 -25.76 -3.04 5.53
CA SER A 213 -25.52 -4.33 4.87
C SER A 213 -25.04 -5.42 5.82
N GLY A 214 -24.94 -5.13 7.13
CA GLY A 214 -24.55 -6.09 8.17
C GLY A 214 -23.06 -6.21 8.43
N LEU A 215 -22.24 -5.26 7.93
CA LEU A 215 -20.82 -5.16 8.26
C LEU A 215 -20.60 -4.28 9.49
N GLU A 216 -19.53 -4.54 10.22
CA GLU A 216 -19.03 -3.66 11.27
C GLU A 216 -18.01 -2.69 10.66
N THR A 217 -17.99 -1.45 11.16
CA THR A 217 -17.09 -0.41 10.67
C THR A 217 -16.46 0.34 11.82
N PHE A 218 -15.28 0.87 11.58
CA PHE A 218 -14.69 1.90 12.43
C PHE A 218 -13.86 2.86 11.59
N TRP A 219 -13.74 4.08 12.09
CA TRP A 219 -12.89 5.10 11.51
C TRP A 219 -11.46 4.95 12.03
N VAL A 220 -10.47 4.98 11.14
CA VAL A 220 -9.06 4.85 11.51
C VAL A 220 -8.59 6.02 12.39
N HIS A 221 -9.17 7.21 12.17
CA HIS A 221 -8.98 8.39 12.99
C HIS A 221 -10.23 9.27 12.93
N SER A 222 -10.35 10.21 13.86
CA SER A 222 -11.45 11.19 13.87
C SER A 222 -11.17 12.36 12.91
N ASP A 223 -12.21 13.14 12.62
CA ASP A 223 -12.15 14.30 11.71
C ASP A 223 -11.15 15.39 12.16
N ASP A 224 -10.80 15.43 13.45
CA ASP A 224 -9.87 16.39 14.07
C ASP A 224 -8.41 15.92 14.12
N GLU A 225 -8.12 14.69 13.70
CA GLU A 225 -6.78 14.13 13.65
C GLU A 225 -6.31 13.97 12.19
N SER A 226 -5.00 14.19 11.92
CA SER A 226 -4.35 13.72 10.69
C SER A 226 -3.08 12.94 11.06
N PRO A 227 -3.22 11.68 11.50
CA PRO A 227 -2.06 10.82 11.75
C PRO A 227 -1.36 10.48 10.44
N ASP A 228 -0.06 10.19 10.52
CA ASP A 228 0.68 9.70 9.35
C ASP A 228 0.19 8.32 8.90
N GLU A 229 0.54 7.93 7.66
CA GLU A 229 0.09 6.67 7.08
C GLU A 229 0.54 5.43 7.88
N ALA A 230 1.68 5.49 8.56
CA ALA A 230 2.18 4.38 9.36
C ALA A 230 1.33 4.17 10.63
N GLU A 231 0.93 5.26 11.28
CA GLU A 231 0.01 5.25 12.42
C GLU A 231 -1.39 4.82 11.99
N ARG A 232 -1.89 5.30 10.84
CA ARG A 232 -3.17 4.85 10.25
C ARG A 232 -3.18 3.32 10.06
N ALA A 233 -2.13 2.78 9.44
CA ALA A 233 -1.97 1.34 9.26
C ALA A 233 -1.89 0.57 10.60
N ARG A 234 -1.17 1.12 11.59
CA ARG A 234 -1.06 0.51 12.92
C ARG A 234 -2.42 0.43 13.61
N ARG A 235 -3.19 1.51 13.62
CA ARG A 235 -4.54 1.54 14.20
C ARG A 235 -5.46 0.50 13.55
N ALA A 236 -5.40 0.36 12.22
CA ALA A 236 -6.16 -0.66 11.50
C ALA A 236 -5.75 -2.10 11.87
N ASN A 237 -4.44 -2.34 12.03
CA ASN A 237 -3.90 -3.63 12.47
C ASN A 237 -4.29 -3.96 13.91
N ASP A 238 -4.20 -2.99 14.83
CA ASP A 238 -4.47 -3.18 16.26
C ASP A 238 -5.93 -3.54 16.54
N GLN A 239 -6.86 -3.00 15.74
CA GLN A 239 -8.28 -3.36 15.79
C GLN A 239 -8.61 -4.68 15.07
N GLY A 240 -7.63 -5.27 14.36
CA GLY A 240 -7.84 -6.50 13.62
C GLY A 240 -8.82 -6.36 12.45
N ALA A 241 -8.79 -5.23 11.74
CA ALA A 241 -9.67 -5.01 10.60
C ALA A 241 -9.49 -6.09 9.53
N ASP A 242 -10.59 -6.48 8.90
CA ASP A 242 -10.59 -7.45 7.81
C ASP A 242 -10.30 -6.82 6.45
N LEU A 243 -10.59 -5.52 6.34
CA LEU A 243 -10.41 -4.74 5.13
C LEU A 243 -10.16 -3.28 5.50
N LEU A 244 -9.32 -2.60 4.73
CA LEU A 244 -9.16 -1.16 4.83
C LEU A 244 -9.55 -0.48 3.51
N VAL A 245 -10.40 0.54 3.59
CA VAL A 245 -10.75 1.43 2.49
C VAL A 245 -10.33 2.84 2.87
N SER A 246 -9.38 3.39 2.10
CA SER A 246 -8.88 4.76 2.24
C SER A 246 -9.41 5.63 1.11
N LEU A 247 -9.97 6.78 1.47
CA LEU A 247 -10.67 7.70 0.57
C LEU A 247 -9.90 9.01 0.45
N HIS A 248 -9.55 9.38 -0.77
CA HIS A 248 -8.76 10.56 -1.10
C HIS A 248 -9.28 11.25 -2.35
N VAL A 249 -8.81 12.48 -2.58
CA VAL A 249 -9.03 13.23 -3.82
C VAL A 249 -7.67 13.63 -4.39
N ASP A 250 -7.48 13.43 -5.68
CA ASP A 250 -6.20 13.70 -6.32
C ASP A 250 -6.06 15.19 -6.71
N ALA A 251 -4.82 15.59 -6.99
CA ALA A 251 -4.48 16.90 -7.49
C ALA A 251 -3.38 16.82 -8.55
N SER A 252 -3.43 17.76 -9.48
CA SER A 252 -2.35 17.99 -10.43
C SER A 252 -2.20 19.45 -10.77
N ASP A 253 -0.96 19.87 -11.05
CA ASP A 253 -0.65 21.17 -11.65
C ASP A 253 -1.26 21.31 -13.05
N SER A 254 -1.48 20.18 -13.74
CA SER A 254 -2.19 20.17 -15.01
C SER A 254 -3.70 20.21 -14.76
N PRO A 255 -4.42 21.26 -15.17
CA PRO A 255 -5.87 21.33 -15.03
C PRO A 255 -6.61 20.34 -15.94
N LYS A 256 -5.87 19.57 -16.77
CA LYS A 256 -6.41 18.52 -17.64
C LYS A 256 -6.38 17.14 -17.00
N ALA A 257 -5.67 16.95 -15.89
CA ALA A 257 -5.75 15.68 -15.16
C ALA A 257 -7.19 15.53 -14.65
N GLU A 258 -7.82 14.38 -14.88
CA GLU A 258 -9.18 14.05 -14.46
C GLU A 258 -9.29 12.53 -14.30
N GLY A 259 -10.31 12.08 -13.57
CA GLY A 259 -10.62 10.66 -13.45
C GLY A 259 -10.41 10.07 -12.06
N ILE A 260 -10.66 8.76 -11.99
CA ILE A 260 -10.66 7.96 -10.76
C ILE A 260 -9.59 6.89 -10.86
N SER A 261 -8.84 6.67 -9.78
CA SER A 261 -7.85 5.60 -9.69
C SER A 261 -7.93 4.87 -8.35
N CYS A 262 -7.59 3.58 -8.37
CA CYS A 262 -7.52 2.76 -7.17
C CYS A 262 -6.11 2.19 -6.98
N TYR A 263 -5.61 2.22 -5.76
CA TYR A 263 -4.24 1.82 -5.41
C TYR A 263 -4.26 0.68 -4.42
N TYR A 264 -3.36 -0.28 -4.61
CA TYR A 264 -3.19 -1.44 -3.73
C TYR A 264 -1.70 -1.68 -3.48
N PHE A 265 -1.37 -2.47 -2.45
CA PHE A 265 0.03 -2.78 -2.17
C PHE A 265 0.63 -3.64 -3.28
N GLY A 266 1.70 -3.17 -3.91
CA GLY A 266 2.50 -3.99 -4.82
C GLY A 266 3.79 -3.33 -5.31
N ASN A 267 4.77 -4.18 -5.62
CA ASN A 267 6.04 -3.84 -6.26
C ASN A 267 6.61 -5.10 -6.98
N ALA A 268 7.84 -4.99 -7.49
CA ALA A 268 8.50 -6.09 -8.19
C ALA A 268 8.72 -7.38 -7.34
N ARG A 269 8.70 -7.28 -6.00
CA ARG A 269 8.95 -8.41 -5.07
C ARG A 269 7.67 -9.03 -4.53
N GLY A 270 6.60 -8.26 -4.42
CA GLY A 270 5.41 -8.65 -3.67
C GLY A 270 4.19 -7.78 -3.98
N SER A 271 3.00 -8.32 -3.78
CA SER A 271 1.73 -7.60 -3.89
C SER A 271 0.66 -8.25 -3.02
N SER A 272 -0.38 -7.48 -2.66
CA SER A 272 -1.62 -8.01 -2.08
C SER A 272 -2.52 -8.49 -3.20
N ALA A 273 -2.71 -9.80 -3.34
CA ALA A 273 -3.57 -10.36 -4.39
C ALA A 273 -5.05 -10.01 -4.12
N VAL A 274 -5.46 -10.01 -2.86
CA VAL A 274 -6.84 -9.65 -2.48
C VAL A 274 -7.05 -8.13 -2.59
N GLY A 275 -6.06 -7.32 -2.23
CA GLY A 275 -6.11 -5.87 -2.42
C GLY A 275 -6.16 -5.48 -3.89
N GLU A 276 -5.37 -6.12 -4.74
CA GLU A 276 -5.42 -5.96 -6.20
C GLU A 276 -6.80 -6.29 -6.77
N ARG A 277 -7.36 -7.44 -6.39
CA ARG A 277 -8.71 -7.84 -6.81
C ARG A 277 -9.77 -6.86 -6.33
N LEU A 278 -9.70 -6.40 -5.09
CA LEU A 278 -10.63 -5.40 -4.56
C LEU A 278 -10.52 -4.07 -5.30
N ALA A 279 -9.30 -3.55 -5.51
CA ALA A 279 -9.08 -2.32 -6.26
C ALA A 279 -9.67 -2.41 -7.67
N ALA A 280 -9.49 -3.55 -8.35
CA ALA A 280 -10.05 -3.77 -9.68
C ALA A 280 -11.59 -3.84 -9.69
N LEU A 281 -12.22 -4.40 -8.65
CA LEU A 281 -13.68 -4.40 -8.51
C LEU A 281 -14.21 -2.99 -8.23
N ILE A 282 -13.57 -2.25 -7.32
CA ILE A 282 -13.93 -0.87 -6.98
C ILE A 282 -13.81 0.01 -8.22
N GLN A 283 -12.68 -0.04 -8.94
CA GLN A 283 -12.46 0.73 -10.16
C GLN A 283 -13.59 0.49 -11.19
N LYS A 284 -13.95 -0.78 -11.42
CA LYS A 284 -15.03 -1.15 -12.35
C LYS A 284 -16.39 -0.60 -11.91
N GLU A 285 -16.74 -0.74 -10.63
CA GLU A 285 -18.01 -0.22 -10.12
C GLU A 285 -18.07 1.30 -10.20
N LEU A 286 -16.98 2.00 -9.86
CA LEU A 286 -16.90 3.46 -9.95
C LEU A 286 -17.08 3.95 -11.38
N VAL A 287 -16.32 3.41 -12.33
CA VAL A 287 -16.41 3.79 -13.76
C VAL A 287 -17.78 3.45 -14.36
N SER A 288 -18.46 2.42 -13.86
CA SER A 288 -19.81 2.07 -14.35
C SER A 288 -20.92 2.99 -13.81
N ARG A 289 -20.68 3.69 -12.71
CA ARG A 289 -21.68 4.49 -11.97
C ARG A 289 -21.36 5.98 -11.96
N THR A 290 -20.21 6.35 -12.52
CA THR A 290 -19.73 7.72 -12.62
C THR A 290 -19.28 8.01 -14.04
N ASP A 291 -19.34 9.27 -14.45
CA ASP A 291 -18.90 9.69 -15.79
C ASP A 291 -17.41 10.10 -15.82
N LEU A 292 -16.65 9.81 -14.76
CA LEU A 292 -15.25 10.20 -14.66
C LEU A 292 -14.35 9.22 -15.44
N VAL A 293 -13.19 9.73 -15.87
CA VAL A 293 -12.22 8.96 -16.66
C VAL A 293 -11.67 7.78 -15.84
N ASP A 294 -11.56 6.62 -16.49
CA ASP A 294 -10.93 5.43 -15.90
C ASP A 294 -9.40 5.58 -15.92
N CYS A 295 -8.83 5.91 -14.76
CA CYS A 295 -7.38 6.00 -14.58
C CYS A 295 -6.76 4.67 -14.11
N TRP A 296 -7.51 3.56 -14.17
CA TRP A 296 -7.06 2.20 -13.84
C TRP A 296 -6.61 2.00 -12.39
N THR A 297 -6.19 0.77 -12.10
CA THR A 297 -5.60 0.38 -10.82
C THR A 297 -4.09 0.40 -10.85
N HIS A 298 -3.45 0.80 -9.76
CA HIS A 298 -1.99 0.90 -9.67
C HIS A 298 -1.43 0.24 -8.41
N ALA A 299 -0.37 -0.54 -8.58
CA ALA A 299 0.42 -1.04 -7.45
C ALA A 299 1.27 0.10 -6.86
N LYS A 300 1.23 0.25 -5.53
CA LYS A 300 2.03 1.22 -4.78
C LYS A 300 2.65 0.61 -3.52
N THR A 301 3.68 1.26 -3.01
CA THR A 301 4.38 0.88 -1.77
C THR A 301 4.19 1.90 -0.64
N TRP A 302 3.15 2.74 -0.75
CA TRP A 302 2.73 3.69 0.29
C TRP A 302 2.55 2.99 1.64
N ASP A 303 2.88 3.71 2.71
CA ASP A 303 2.98 3.15 4.06
C ASP A 303 1.67 2.53 4.49
N LEU A 304 0.55 3.20 4.20
CA LEU A 304 -0.78 2.71 4.56
C LEU A 304 -1.01 1.31 3.98
N LEU A 305 -0.78 1.16 2.68
CA LEU A 305 -1.00 -0.09 1.94
C LEU A 305 0.01 -1.18 2.33
N ARG A 306 1.27 -0.77 2.51
CA ARG A 306 2.40 -1.67 2.79
C ARG A 306 2.36 -2.24 4.20
N ARG A 307 2.00 -1.42 5.20
CA ARG A 307 2.07 -1.77 6.63
C ARG A 307 0.80 -2.41 7.16
N THR A 308 -0.32 -2.32 6.44
CA THR A 308 -1.53 -3.07 6.77
C THR A 308 -1.38 -4.57 6.55
N THR A 309 -1.90 -5.36 7.49
CA THR A 309 -1.90 -6.83 7.43
C THR A 309 -3.14 -7.41 6.76
N MET A 310 -4.19 -6.60 6.62
CA MET A 310 -5.38 -6.89 5.84
C MET A 310 -5.26 -6.37 4.41
N PRO A 311 -6.14 -6.79 3.48
CA PRO A 311 -6.24 -6.16 2.18
C PRO A 311 -6.66 -4.70 2.34
N ALA A 312 -5.91 -3.80 1.70
CA ALA A 312 -6.10 -2.36 1.78
C ALA A 312 -6.15 -1.77 0.37
N VAL A 313 -7.08 -0.83 0.16
CA VAL A 313 -7.19 -0.06 -1.08
C VAL A 313 -7.31 1.41 -0.75
N ARG A 314 -6.53 2.25 -1.45
CA ARG A 314 -6.70 3.70 -1.47
C ARG A 314 -7.38 4.09 -2.77
N ILE A 315 -8.37 4.96 -2.69
CA ILE A 315 -9.22 5.36 -3.81
C ILE A 315 -9.09 6.87 -3.96
N GLU A 316 -8.66 7.29 -5.14
CA GLU A 316 -8.70 8.70 -5.55
C GLU A 316 -9.98 8.90 -6.36
N VAL A 317 -10.96 9.59 -5.78
CA VAL A 317 -12.33 9.65 -6.32
C VAL A 317 -12.55 10.78 -7.33
N GLY A 318 -11.49 11.37 -7.86
CA GLY A 318 -11.53 12.51 -8.79
C GLY A 318 -10.37 13.48 -8.54
N TYR A 319 -10.16 14.42 -9.45
CA TYR A 319 -9.18 15.50 -9.29
C TYR A 319 -9.86 16.79 -8.80
N LEU A 320 -9.55 17.25 -7.59
CA LEU A 320 -10.14 18.51 -7.11
C LEU A 320 -9.64 19.72 -7.91
N THR A 321 -8.47 19.64 -8.55
CA THR A 321 -7.93 20.71 -9.41
C THR A 321 -8.58 20.76 -10.80
N ASN A 322 -9.38 19.75 -11.16
CA ASN A 322 -10.12 19.71 -12.40
C ASN A 322 -11.54 20.23 -12.23
N THR A 323 -11.98 21.13 -13.10
CA THR A 323 -13.30 21.77 -12.96
C THR A 323 -14.47 20.79 -13.09
N ARG A 324 -14.37 19.75 -13.94
CA ARG A 324 -15.42 18.76 -14.14
C ARG A 324 -15.51 17.82 -12.94
N ASP A 325 -14.37 17.27 -12.53
CA ASP A 325 -14.32 16.37 -11.37
C ASP A 325 -14.72 17.11 -10.09
N ALA A 326 -14.24 18.34 -9.88
CA ALA A 326 -14.64 19.15 -8.72
C ALA A 326 -16.16 19.41 -8.68
N ALA A 327 -16.80 19.65 -9.83
CA ALA A 327 -18.26 19.78 -9.90
C ALA A 327 -18.98 18.48 -9.52
N ALA A 328 -18.44 17.33 -9.95
CA ALA A 328 -18.94 16.02 -9.54
C ALA A 328 -18.72 15.78 -8.03
N LEU A 329 -17.52 16.01 -7.52
CA LEU A 329 -17.17 15.88 -6.09
C LEU A 329 -18.03 16.77 -5.19
N GLY A 330 -18.42 17.96 -5.66
CA GLY A 330 -19.36 18.84 -4.97
C GLY A 330 -20.80 18.29 -4.89
N SER A 331 -21.18 17.38 -5.77
CA SER A 331 -22.52 16.78 -5.81
C SER A 331 -22.73 15.70 -4.75
N ALA A 332 -23.83 15.81 -4.00
CA ALA A 332 -24.24 14.79 -3.03
C ALA A 332 -24.60 13.45 -3.68
N ASP A 333 -25.15 13.48 -4.91
CA ASP A 333 -25.52 12.28 -5.66
C ASP A 333 -24.27 11.52 -6.14
N TYR A 334 -23.25 12.25 -6.60
CA TYR A 334 -21.96 11.65 -6.96
C TYR A 334 -21.34 10.91 -5.77
N ARG A 335 -21.23 11.56 -4.61
CA ARG A 335 -20.67 10.94 -3.40
C ARG A 335 -21.52 9.76 -2.91
N ALA A 336 -22.85 9.81 -3.09
CA ALA A 336 -23.70 8.66 -2.83
C ALA A 336 -23.40 7.47 -3.77
N ASN A 337 -23.23 7.73 -5.07
CA ASN A 337 -22.91 6.70 -6.06
C ASN A 337 -21.55 6.07 -5.84
N VAL A 338 -20.55 6.87 -5.44
CA VAL A 338 -19.21 6.36 -5.06
C VAL A 338 -19.30 5.41 -3.87
N ALA A 339 -20.04 5.78 -2.81
CA ALA A 339 -20.23 4.91 -1.65
C ALA A 339 -20.96 3.59 -2.00
N GLU A 340 -21.98 3.64 -2.88
CA GLU A 340 -22.65 2.44 -3.40
C GLU A 340 -21.73 1.56 -4.25
N ALA A 341 -20.87 2.17 -5.06
CA ALA A 341 -19.89 1.45 -5.89
C ALA A 341 -18.91 0.66 -5.04
N ILE A 342 -18.39 1.27 -3.97
CA ILE A 342 -17.46 0.63 -3.03
C ILE A 342 -18.15 -0.51 -2.30
N LEU A 343 -19.37 -0.32 -1.79
CA LEU A 343 -20.14 -1.39 -1.15
C LEU A 343 -20.34 -2.58 -2.12
N ALA A 344 -20.77 -2.31 -3.35
CA ALA A 344 -21.00 -3.35 -4.35
C ALA A 344 -19.70 -4.13 -4.63
N ALA A 345 -18.57 -3.44 -4.79
CA ALA A 345 -17.28 -4.08 -5.01
C ALA A 345 -16.84 -4.96 -3.82
N ILE A 346 -17.06 -4.49 -2.58
CA ILE A 346 -16.79 -5.27 -1.37
C ILE A 346 -17.65 -6.54 -1.36
N GLN A 347 -18.95 -6.43 -1.63
CA GLN A 347 -19.83 -7.62 -1.70
C GLN A 347 -19.34 -8.60 -2.76
N ARG A 348 -18.97 -8.12 -3.95
CA ARG A 348 -18.46 -8.93 -5.06
C ARG A 348 -17.12 -9.64 -4.74
N LEU A 349 -16.29 -9.06 -3.88
CA LEU A 349 -15.04 -9.70 -3.46
C LEU A 349 -15.29 -11.06 -2.80
N TYR A 350 -16.37 -11.17 -2.01
CA TYR A 350 -16.69 -12.37 -1.23
C TYR A 350 -17.71 -13.29 -1.91
N LEU A 351 -18.27 -12.89 -3.06
CA LEU A 351 -19.14 -13.78 -3.84
C LEU A 351 -18.31 -14.84 -4.58
N PRO A 352 -18.79 -16.11 -4.61
CA PRO A 352 -18.26 -17.11 -5.52
C PRO A 352 -18.29 -16.60 -6.98
N PRO A 353 -17.36 -17.01 -7.85
CA PRO A 353 -17.35 -16.59 -9.26
C PRO A 353 -18.66 -16.89 -9.99
N GLU A 354 -19.38 -17.96 -9.62
CA GLU A 354 -20.69 -18.28 -10.24
C GLU A 354 -21.82 -17.34 -9.80
N GLN A 355 -21.60 -16.56 -8.74
CA GLN A 355 -22.56 -15.62 -8.17
C GLN A 355 -22.15 -14.15 -8.34
N ASP A 356 -21.01 -13.87 -8.98
CA ASP A 356 -20.55 -12.52 -9.29
C ASP A 356 -21.49 -11.86 -10.32
N PRO A 357 -22.27 -10.83 -9.92
CA PRO A 357 -23.16 -10.15 -10.84
C PRO A 357 -22.38 -9.32 -11.87
N PRO A 358 -22.99 -9.00 -13.03
CA PRO A 358 -22.46 -8.00 -13.94
C PRO A 358 -22.23 -6.66 -13.20
N THR A 359 -21.13 -5.99 -13.52
CA THR A 359 -20.79 -4.67 -12.95
C THR A 359 -21.96 -3.69 -13.07
N GLY A 360 -22.22 -2.92 -12.00
CA GLY A 360 -23.32 -1.95 -11.95
C GLY A 360 -24.64 -2.50 -11.39
N GLN A 361 -24.65 -3.73 -10.86
CA GLN A 361 -25.81 -4.32 -10.17
C GLN A 361 -25.54 -4.48 -8.66
N LEU A 362 -26.49 -4.06 -7.81
CA LEU A 362 -26.47 -4.31 -6.37
C LEU A 362 -27.34 -5.53 -6.04
N ARG A 363 -26.80 -6.54 -5.34
CA ARG A 363 -27.62 -7.62 -4.76
C ARG A 363 -27.96 -7.31 -3.32
N VAL A 364 -29.25 -7.09 -3.05
CA VAL A 364 -29.78 -7.04 -1.69
C VAL A 364 -30.00 -8.49 -1.23
N PRO A 365 -29.32 -8.98 -0.17
CA PRO A 365 -29.61 -10.30 0.38
C PRO A 365 -31.08 -10.33 0.83
N ARG A 366 -31.90 -11.21 0.24
CA ARG A 366 -33.25 -11.45 0.76
C ARG A 366 -33.09 -12.12 2.12
N VAL A 367 -33.48 -11.41 3.19
CA VAL A 367 -33.63 -12.01 4.52
C VAL A 367 -34.58 -13.20 4.38
N ALA A 368 -34.08 -14.40 4.66
CA ALA A 368 -34.91 -15.60 4.68
C ALA A 368 -36.02 -15.39 5.70
N THR A 369 -37.27 -15.35 5.24
CA THR A 369 -38.43 -15.34 6.12
C THR A 369 -38.49 -16.71 6.79
N PRO A 370 -38.48 -16.80 8.14
CA PRO A 370 -38.63 -18.09 8.80
C PRO A 370 -39.99 -18.68 8.42
N SER A 371 -39.96 -19.95 7.99
CA SER A 371 -41.13 -20.72 7.56
C SER A 371 -42.05 -21.08 8.72
#